data_AF-A0A2S8VCX4-F1
#
_entry.id   AF-A0A2S8VCX4-F1
#
_cell.length_a   1.000
_cell.length_b   1.000
_cell.length_c   1.000
_cell.angle_alpha   90.00
_cell.angle_beta   90.00
_cell.angle_gamma   90.00
#
_symmetry.space_group_name_H-M   'P 1'
#
loop_
_entity.id
_entity.type
_entity.pdbx_description
1 polymer ?
#
loop_
_entity_poly.entity_id
_entity_poly.type
_entity_poly.pdbx_seq_one_letter_code
_entity_poly.pdbx_strand_id
1 'polypeptide(L)'
;MEEKIDLIKEKLSNGKSRFENGKTVVEVGLSDLNELLSLAYDINNYRLNALWNLEQTSKACKEYEMRNEKYEESLKLIKGVTNGVDNAIVKDVNRIAKESLL
;
A
#
# COMPACT_ATOMS: atom_id res chain seq x y z
N MET A 1 15.52 -2.49 19.14
CA MET A 1 14.85 -3.82 19.16
C MET A 1 15.84 -4.92 18.82
N GLU A 2 16.62 -4.77 17.74
CA GLU A 2 17.79 -5.62 17.45
C GLU A 2 18.80 -5.64 18.61
N GLU A 3 19.16 -4.49 19.17
CA GLU A 3 20.05 -4.40 20.35
C GLU A 3 19.56 -5.23 21.55
N LYS A 4 18.25 -5.31 21.78
CA LYS A 4 17.67 -6.12 22.87
C LYS A 4 17.77 -7.62 22.58
N ILE A 5 17.50 -8.01 21.34
CA ILE A 5 17.63 -9.41 20.90
C ILE A 5 19.10 -9.85 21.04
N ASP A 6 20.03 -9.00 20.64
CA ASP A 6 21.46 -9.31 20.68
C ASP A 6 21.99 -9.38 22.12
N LEU A 7 21.54 -8.51 23.03
CA LEU A 7 21.80 -8.61 24.46
C LEU A 7 21.30 -9.94 25.06
N ILE A 8 20.11 -10.39 24.67
CA ILE A 8 19.58 -11.67 25.16
C ILE A 8 20.37 -12.85 24.56
N LYS A 9 20.70 -12.81 23.26
CA LYS A 9 21.54 -13.84 22.63
C LYS A 9 22.92 -13.94 23.28
N GLU A 10 23.52 -12.80 23.63
CA GLU A 10 24.81 -12.75 24.31
C GLU A 10 24.73 -13.39 25.71
N LYS A 11 23.69 -13.04 26.49
CA LYS A 11 23.42 -13.70 27.78
C LYS A 11 23.23 -15.21 27.65
N LEU A 12 22.50 -15.66 26.62
CA LEU A 12 22.28 -17.09 26.37
C LEU A 12 23.58 -17.80 25.97
N SER A 13 24.43 -17.15 25.17
CA SER A 13 25.70 -17.72 24.69
C SER A 13 26.74 -17.81 25.80
N ASN A 14 26.70 -16.88 26.76
CA ASN A 14 27.61 -16.82 27.91
C ASN A 14 27.00 -17.39 29.20
N GLY A 15 25.80 -18.00 29.10
CA GLY A 15 25.08 -18.56 30.23
C GLY A 15 25.78 -19.76 30.85
N LYS A 16 25.48 -20.04 32.12
CA LYS A 16 26.00 -21.24 32.80
C LYS A 16 25.56 -22.47 32.02
N SER A 17 26.54 -23.26 31.60
CA SER A 17 26.31 -24.54 30.94
C SER A 17 26.82 -25.67 31.82
N ARG A 18 26.12 -26.79 31.75
CA ARG A 18 26.48 -28.05 32.43
C ARG A 18 26.42 -29.19 31.43
N PHE A 19 27.22 -30.22 31.66
CA PHE A 19 27.18 -31.43 30.84
C PHE A 19 26.37 -32.50 31.55
N GLU A 20 25.25 -32.91 30.95
CA GLU A 20 24.35 -33.94 31.48
C GLU A 20 24.02 -34.96 30.40
N ASN A 21 24.11 -36.26 30.72
CA ASN A 21 23.77 -37.37 29.82
C ASN A 21 24.40 -37.28 28.42
N GLY A 22 25.67 -36.89 28.34
CA GLY A 22 26.38 -36.77 27.06
C GLY A 22 26.04 -35.52 26.26
N LYS A 23 25.32 -34.55 26.84
CA LYS A 23 24.89 -33.31 26.18
C LYS A 23 25.23 -32.08 27.01
N THR A 24 25.58 -30.99 26.34
CA THR A 24 25.68 -29.68 26.97
C THR A 24 24.28 -29.07 27.12
N VAL A 25 23.93 -28.70 28.34
CA VAL A 25 22.68 -28.06 28.72
C VAL A 25 23.00 -26.65 29.21
N VAL A 26 22.31 -25.65 28.68
CA VAL A 26 22.46 -24.25 29.08
C VAL A 26 21.26 -23.85 29.94
N GLU A 27 21.51 -23.26 31.11
CA GLU A 27 20.44 -22.69 31.91
C GLU A 27 19.98 -21.36 31.30
N VAL A 28 18.67 -21.26 31.05
CA VAL A 28 18.05 -20.08 30.46
C VAL A 28 17.06 -19.49 31.46
N GLY A 29 17.18 -18.19 31.72
CA GLY A 29 16.19 -17.45 32.50
C GLY A 29 14.86 -17.41 31.78
N LEU A 30 13.78 -17.84 32.46
CA LEU A 30 12.42 -17.82 31.90
C LEU A 30 12.00 -16.39 31.48
N SER A 31 12.48 -15.37 32.19
CA SER A 31 12.25 -13.96 31.87
C SER A 31 12.86 -13.55 30.51
N ASP A 32 14.09 -13.96 30.23
CA ASP A 32 14.76 -13.65 28.96
C ASP A 32 14.04 -14.37 27.79
N LEU A 33 13.57 -15.60 28.02
CA LEU A 33 12.78 -16.36 27.04
C LEU A 33 11.42 -15.68 26.76
N ASN A 34 10.73 -15.22 27.81
CA ASN A 34 9.47 -14.49 27.67
C ASN A 34 9.66 -13.14 26.95
N GLU A 35 10.76 -12.44 27.19
CA GLU A 35 11.06 -11.20 26.48
C GLU A 35 11.29 -11.45 24.99
N LEU A 36 12.03 -12.52 24.62
CA LEU A 36 12.19 -12.91 23.21
C LEU A 36 10.86 -13.27 22.53
N LEU A 37 9.99 -14.02 23.22
CA LEU A 37 8.65 -14.36 22.72
C LEU A 37 7.80 -13.11 22.50
N SER A 38 7.84 -12.17 23.44
CA SER A 38 7.10 -10.91 23.34
C SER A 38 7.62 -10.06 22.17
N LEU A 39 8.94 -9.95 22.02
CA LEU A 39 9.56 -9.25 20.88
C LEU A 39 9.20 -9.88 19.54
N ALA A 40 9.20 -11.21 19.46
CA ALA A 40 8.79 -11.93 18.24
C ALA A 40 7.31 -11.66 17.90
N TYR A 41 6.45 -11.63 18.92
CA TYR A 41 5.03 -11.28 18.76
C TYR A 41 4.85 -9.85 18.23
N ASP A 42 5.53 -8.88 18.83
CA ASP A 42 5.46 -7.47 18.43
C ASP A 42 5.96 -7.26 16.99
N ILE A 43 7.08 -7.88 16.62
CA ILE A 43 7.63 -7.82 15.26
C ILE A 43 6.64 -8.39 14.25
N ASN A 44 6.03 -9.53 14.56
CA ASN A 44 5.07 -10.17 13.66
C ASN A 44 3.79 -9.33 13.52
N ASN A 45 3.28 -8.75 14.61
CA ASN A 45 2.14 -7.84 14.55
C ASN A 45 2.45 -6.58 13.74
N TYR A 46 3.64 -5.98 13.94
CA TYR A 46 4.07 -4.84 13.13
C TYR A 46 4.11 -5.17 11.64
N ARG A 47 4.71 -6.32 11.27
CA ARG A 47 4.76 -6.79 9.88
C ARG A 47 3.38 -7.04 9.31
N LEU A 48 2.49 -7.68 10.07
CA LEU A 48 1.11 -7.93 9.66
C LEU A 48 0.36 -6.62 9.39
N ASN A 49 0.47 -5.65 10.30
CA ASN A 49 -0.15 -4.33 10.14
C ASN A 49 0.41 -3.57 8.94
N ALA A 50 1.72 -3.63 8.70
CA ALA A 50 2.34 -3.02 7.53
C ALA A 50 1.82 -3.64 6.21
N LEU A 51 1.72 -4.97 6.15
CA LEU A 51 1.16 -5.68 4.99
C LEU A 51 -0.31 -5.33 4.76
N TRP A 52 -1.12 -5.29 5.82
CA TRP A 52 -2.52 -4.89 5.74
C TRP A 52 -2.67 -3.48 5.18
N ASN A 53 -1.91 -2.51 5.70
CA ASN A 53 -1.97 -1.13 5.22
C ASN A 53 -1.54 -0.99 3.75
N LEU A 54 -0.53 -1.76 3.32
CA LEU A 54 -0.11 -1.82 1.92
C LEU A 54 -1.23 -2.39 1.02
N GLU A 55 -1.92 -3.44 1.46
CA GLU A 55 -3.04 -4.02 0.72
C GLU A 55 -4.19 -3.03 0.57
N GLN A 56 -4.58 -2.35 1.66
CA GLN A 56 -5.63 -1.32 1.62
C GLN A 56 -5.25 -0.15 0.70
N THR A 57 -4.00 0.30 0.75
CA THR A 57 -3.50 1.38 -0.11
C THR A 57 -3.49 0.96 -1.58
N SER A 58 -3.07 -0.27 -1.88
CA SER A 58 -3.08 -0.84 -3.23
C SER A 58 -4.50 -0.91 -3.80
N LYS A 59 -5.47 -1.33 -2.98
CA LYS A 59 -6.88 -1.36 -3.37
C LYS A 59 -7.42 0.05 -3.67
N ALA A 60 -7.13 1.01 -2.81
CA ALA A 60 -7.52 2.41 -3.01
C ALA A 60 -6.92 3.01 -4.29
N CYS A 61 -5.67 2.66 -4.62
CA CYS A 61 -5.01 3.07 -5.85
C CYS A 61 -5.75 2.54 -7.10
N LYS A 62 -6.06 1.24 -7.13
CA LYS A 62 -6.82 0.62 -8.23
C LYS A 62 -8.21 1.24 -8.40
N GLU A 63 -8.91 1.51 -7.29
CA GLU A 63 -10.21 2.17 -7.33
C GLU A 63 -10.11 3.61 -7.84
N TYR A 64 -9.03 4.32 -7.53
CA TYR A 64 -8.76 5.64 -8.08
C TYR A 64 -8.51 5.59 -9.59
N GLU A 65 -7.66 4.68 -10.07
CA GLU A 65 -7.36 4.50 -11.50
C GLU A 65 -8.62 4.23 -12.31
N MET A 66 -9.46 3.29 -11.88
CA MET A 66 -10.74 2.99 -12.55
C MET A 66 -11.68 4.20 -12.60
N ARG A 67 -11.72 5.04 -11.54
CA ARG A 67 -12.53 6.26 -11.54
C ARG A 67 -11.96 7.30 -12.50
N ASN A 68 -10.64 7.44 -12.56
CA ASN A 68 -9.98 8.37 -13.45
C ASN A 68 -10.21 8.01 -14.92
N GLU A 69 -10.15 6.73 -15.27
CA GLU A 69 -10.47 6.24 -16.62
C GLU A 69 -11.91 6.62 -17.03
N LYS A 70 -12.90 6.37 -16.17
CA LYS A 70 -14.31 6.75 -16.43
C LYS A 70 -14.50 8.25 -16.58
N TYR A 71 -13.76 9.04 -15.80
CA TYR A 71 -13.78 10.50 -15.89
C TYR A 71 -13.24 10.98 -17.24
N GLU A 72 -12.11 10.44 -17.70
CA GLU A 72 -11.53 10.75 -19.02
C GLU A 72 -12.46 10.35 -20.18
N GLU A 73 -13.12 9.19 -20.09
CA GLU A 73 -14.14 8.79 -21.07
C GLU A 73 -15.31 9.78 -21.12
N SER A 74 -15.79 10.21 -19.95
CA SER A 74 -16.87 11.20 -19.85
C SER A 74 -16.46 12.54 -20.46
N LEU A 75 -15.23 12.99 -20.20
CA LEU A 75 -14.68 14.21 -20.80
C LEU A 75 -14.60 14.12 -22.33
N LYS A 76 -14.20 12.97 -22.88
CA LYS A 76 -14.17 12.76 -24.34
C LYS A 76 -15.57 12.87 -24.95
N LEU A 77 -16.58 12.30 -24.30
CA LEU A 77 -17.97 12.40 -24.74
C LEU A 77 -18.47 13.85 -24.73
N ILE A 78 -18.24 14.57 -23.64
CA ILE A 78 -18.63 15.99 -23.52
C ILE A 78 -17.96 16.82 -24.62
N LYS A 79 -16.65 16.65 -24.84
CA LYS A 79 -15.92 17.32 -25.92
C LYS A 79 -16.49 17.00 -27.31
N GLY A 80 -16.90 15.76 -27.53
CA GLY A 80 -17.57 15.36 -28.77
C GLY A 80 -18.88 16.11 -29.00
N VAL A 81 -19.70 16.24 -27.97
CA VAL A 81 -20.97 16.99 -28.02
C VAL A 81 -20.72 18.47 -28.26
N THR A 82 -19.81 19.11 -27.52
CA THR A 82 -19.53 20.53 -27.68
C THR A 82 -19.02 20.85 -29.08
N ASN A 83 -18.07 20.04 -29.61
CA ASN A 83 -17.58 20.22 -30.97
C ASN A 83 -18.69 20.05 -32.03
N GLY A 84 -19.63 19.13 -31.79
CA GLY A 84 -20.80 18.94 -32.67
C GLY A 84 -21.70 20.18 -32.69
N VAL A 85 -21.97 20.77 -31.52
CA VAL A 85 -22.77 22.00 -31.39
C VAL A 85 -22.07 23.19 -32.06
N ASP A 86 -20.78 23.38 -31.81
CA ASP A 86 -20.01 24.48 -32.41
C ASP A 86 -20.03 24.39 -33.95
N ASN A 87 -19.84 23.19 -34.51
CA ASN A 87 -19.91 22.96 -35.95
C ASN A 87 -21.31 23.26 -36.52
N ALA A 88 -22.37 22.90 -35.80
CA ALA A 88 -23.74 23.20 -36.21
C ALA A 88 -24.01 24.72 -36.23
N ILE A 89 -23.58 25.44 -35.20
CA ILE A 89 -23.69 26.90 -35.12
C ILE A 89 -22.96 27.57 -36.28
N VAL A 90 -21.71 27.17 -36.56
CA VAL A 90 -20.93 27.73 -37.67
C VAL A 90 -21.64 27.49 -39.01
N LYS A 91 -22.19 26.30 -39.23
CA LYS A 91 -22.93 25.96 -40.44
C LYS A 91 -24.18 26.84 -40.60
N ASP A 92 -24.93 27.04 -39.52
CA ASP A 92 -26.14 27.87 -39.54
C ASP A 92 -25.82 29.35 -39.75
N VAL A 93 -24.79 29.89 -39.09
CA VAL A 93 -24.33 31.28 -39.30
C VAL A 93 -23.92 31.49 -40.77
N ASN A 94 -23.15 30.57 -41.35
CA ASN A 94 -22.75 30.65 -42.76
C ASN A 94 -23.95 30.59 -43.71
N ARG A 95 -24.96 29.77 -43.40
CA ARG A 95 -26.20 29.70 -44.18
C ARG A 95 -26.95 31.03 -44.15
N ILE A 96 -27.16 31.61 -42.97
CA ILE A 96 -27.84 32.89 -42.79
C ILE A 96 -27.09 34.01 -43.52
N ALA A 97 -25.77 34.06 -43.40
CA ALA A 97 -24.96 35.07 -44.08
C ALA A 97 -25.10 34.98 -45.61
N LYS A 98 -25.13 33.76 -46.17
CA LYS A 98 -25.32 33.55 -47.62
C LYS A 98 -26.74 33.91 -48.08
N GLU A 99 -27.75 33.55 -47.30
CA GLU A 99 -29.15 33.90 -47.57
C GLU A 99 -29.40 35.42 -47.49
N SER A 100 -28.65 36.14 -46.66
CA SER A 100 -28.77 37.60 -46.50
C SER A 100 -28.06 38.41 -47.60
N LEU A 101 -27.24 37.76 -48.42
CA LEU A 101 -26.51 38.36 -49.55
C LEU A 101 -27.23 38.14 -50.91
N LEU A 102 -28.34 37.40 -50.89
CA LEU A 102 -29.26 37.17 -52.02
C LEU A 102 -30.43 38.16 -51.94
#